data_AF-A0A6N7XYU2-F1
#
_entry.id   AF-A0A6N7XYU2-F1
#
_cell.length_a   1.000
_cell.length_b   1.000
_cell.length_c   1.000
_cell.angle_alpha   90.00
_cell.angle_beta   90.00
_cell.angle_gamma   90.00
#
_symmetry.space_group_name_H-M   'P 1'
#
loop_
_entity.id
_entity.type
_entity.pdbx_description
1 polymer ?
#
loop_
_entity_poly.entity_id
_entity_poly.type
_entity_poly.pdbx_seq_one_letter_code
_entity_poly.pdbx_strand_id
1 'polypeptide(L)'
;MAETRRIMISLPNSLLEEVDVMVPMEYKNRSDFVIEAMRLFINEKKRIEVAEKMKEGYKEMSQINLTLAEIGLEQDILDLVIYEARLTGREIL
;
A
#
# COMPACT_ATOMS: atom_id res chain seq x y z
N MET A 1 18.46 12.97 22.21
CA MET A 1 17.66 14.04 21.57
C MET A 1 17.94 13.97 20.09
N ALA A 2 16.92 13.83 19.24
CA ALA A 2 17.14 13.79 17.79
C ALA A 2 17.74 15.14 17.34
N GLU A 3 18.80 15.08 16.53
CA GLU A 3 19.49 16.27 16.03
C GLU A 3 18.56 17.03 15.07
N THR A 4 18.16 18.25 15.41
CA THR A 4 17.29 19.08 14.57
C THR A 4 18.13 20.04 13.73
N ARG A 5 17.90 20.07 12.41
CA ARG A 5 18.51 21.04 11.49
C ARG A 5 17.49 22.10 11.07
N ARG A 6 17.88 23.37 11.08
CA ARG A 6 17.03 24.48 10.61
C ARG A 6 17.19 24.66 9.10
N ILE A 7 16.06 24.84 8.43
CA ILE A 7 16.00 25.19 7.01
C ILE A 7 15.28 26.53 6.87
N MET A 8 15.75 27.38 5.94
CA MET A 8 15.08 28.62 5.56
C MET A 8 14.45 28.40 4.19
N ILE A 9 13.16 28.70 4.07
CA ILE A 9 12.41 28.52 2.82
C ILE A 9 11.63 29.80 2.51
N SER A 10 11.49 30.10 1.22
CA SER A 10 10.63 31.17 0.73
C SER A 10 9.35 30.55 0.19
N LEU A 11 8.20 31.06 0.63
CA LEU A 11 6.88 30.63 0.19
C LEU A 11 6.15 31.79 -0.48
N PRO A 12 5.28 31.54 -1.46
CA PRO A 12 4.38 32.57 -1.99
C PRO A 12 3.52 33.16 -0.87
N ASN A 13 3.31 34.47 -0.89
CA ASN A 13 2.49 35.15 0.13
C ASN A 13 1.08 34.57 0.21
N SER A 14 0.46 34.23 -0.93
CA SER A 14 -0.87 33.62 -0.96
C SER A 14 -0.93 32.31 -0.18
N LEU A 15 0.09 31.46 -0.32
CA LEU A 15 0.16 30.20 0.41
C LEU A 15 0.39 30.44 1.90
N LEU A 16 1.20 31.44 2.26
CA LEU A 16 1.43 31.80 3.65
C LEU A 16 0.14 32.31 4.33
N GLU A 17 -0.66 33.11 3.62
CA GLU A 17 -1.97 33.57 4.07
C GLU A 17 -2.93 32.40 4.32
N GLU A 18 -2.96 31.40 3.44
CA GLU A 18 -3.74 30.17 3.65
C GLU A 18 -3.27 29.41 4.90
N VAL A 19 -1.96 29.26 5.09
CA VAL A 19 -1.39 28.62 6.29
C VAL A 19 -1.79 29.37 7.56
N ASP A 20 -1.77 30.70 7.53
CA ASP A 20 -2.13 31.55 8.66
C ASP A 20 -3.59 31.40 9.09
N VAL A 21 -4.48 31.08 8.16
CA VAL A 21 -5.90 30.78 8.49
C VAL A 21 -6.02 29.44 9.21
N MET A 22 -5.19 28.44 8.86
CA MET A 22 -5.29 27.09 9.42
C MET A 22 -4.57 26.92 10.76
N VAL A 23 -3.45 27.62 10.97
CA VAL A 23 -2.62 27.47 12.18
C VAL A 23 -3.41 27.66 13.49
N PRO A 24 -4.25 28.72 13.67
CA PRO A 24 -4.93 28.98 14.94
C PRO A 24 -5.92 27.89 15.38
N MET A 25 -6.38 27.04 14.45
CA MET A 25 -7.39 26.03 14.73
C MET A 25 -6.79 24.71 15.23
N GLU A 26 -5.59 24.35 14.74
CA GLU A 26 -5.05 22.99 14.91
C GLU A 26 -3.56 22.94 15.29
N TYR A 27 -2.82 24.05 15.18
CA TYR A 27 -1.35 24.05 15.32
C TYR A 27 -0.84 25.15 16.25
N LYS A 28 0.32 24.92 16.88
CA LYS A 28 0.90 25.91 17.79
C LYS A 28 1.56 27.08 17.06
N ASN A 29 2.11 26.85 15.87
CA ASN A 29 2.76 27.85 15.02
C ASN A 29 2.93 27.33 13.58
N ARG A 30 3.35 28.23 12.68
CA ARG A 30 3.61 27.93 11.25
C ARG A 30 4.65 26.82 11.05
N SER A 31 5.70 26.77 11.87
CA SER A 31 6.74 25.74 11.75
C SER A 31 6.19 24.36 12.08
N ASP A 32 5.35 24.25 13.11
CA ASP A 32 4.70 22.98 13.47
C ASP A 32 3.75 22.51 12.36
N PHE A 33 2.99 23.43 11.75
CA PHE A 33 2.18 23.13 10.56
C PHE A 33 3.03 22.61 9.40
N VAL A 34 4.12 23.31 9.05
CA VAL A 34 4.98 22.93 7.92
C VAL A 34 5.65 21.59 8.16
N ILE A 35 6.13 21.32 9.39
CA ILE A 35 6.73 20.04 9.76
C ILE A 35 5.72 18.91 9.59
N GLU A 36 4.49 19.10 10.05
CA GLU A 36 3.47 18.05 9.96
C GLU A 36 3.01 17.83 8.52
N ALA A 37 2.82 18.91 7.74
CA ALA A 37 2.52 18.82 6.31
C ALA A 37 3.63 18.05 5.54
N MET A 38 4.91 18.31 5.87
CA MET A 38 6.03 17.57 5.28
C MET A 38 6.01 16.08 5.67
N ARG A 39 5.69 15.75 6.92
CA ARG A 39 5.55 14.35 7.36
C ARG A 39 4.45 13.63 6.60
N LEU A 40 3.28 14.25 6.50
CA LEU A 40 2.15 13.72 5.75
C LEU A 40 2.51 13.50 4.27
N PHE A 41 3.15 14.49 3.64
CA PHE A 41 3.59 14.37 2.25
C PHE A 41 4.58 13.21 2.05
N ILE A 42 5.59 13.08 2.90
CA ILE A 42 6.57 11.99 2.82
C ILE A 42 5.90 10.63 3.01
N ASN A 43 5.00 10.51 3.99
CA ASN A 43 4.29 9.27 4.26
C ASN A 43 3.41 8.86 3.07
N GLU A 44 2.71 9.82 2.46
CA GLU A 44 1.89 9.55 1.28
C GLU A 44 2.75 9.11 0.08
N LYS A 45 3.90 9.77 -0.14
CA LYS A 45 4.85 9.34 -1.18
C LYS A 45 5.35 7.92 -0.97
N LYS A 46 5.71 7.55 0.27
CA LYS A 46 6.12 6.18 0.62
C LYS A 46 4.99 5.17 0.38
N ARG A 47 3.74 5.52 0.73
CA ARG A 47 2.57 4.66 0.50
C ARG A 47 2.38 4.37 -0.99
N ILE A 48 2.46 5.39 -1.83
CA ILE A 48 2.38 5.25 -3.29
C ILE A 48 3.52 4.40 -3.82
N GLU A 49 4.74 4.63 -3.36
CA GLU A 49 5.92 3.87 -3.79
C GLU A 49 5.78 2.37 -3.47
N VAL A 50 5.30 2.03 -2.26
CA VAL A 50 5.03 0.64 -1.89
C VAL A 50 3.98 0.02 -2.81
N ALA A 51 2.88 0.74 -3.10
CA ALA A 51 1.83 0.24 -3.97
C ALA A 51 2.33 -0.03 -5.40
N GLU A 52 3.13 0.86 -5.98
CA GLU A 52 3.70 0.66 -7.32
C GLU A 52 4.73 -0.49 -7.34
N LYS A 53 5.57 -0.61 -6.31
CA LYS A 53 6.49 -1.74 -6.17
C LYS A 53 5.75 -3.07 -6.06
N MET A 54 4.65 -3.12 -5.28
CA MET A 54 3.81 -4.32 -5.19
C MET A 54 3.20 -4.69 -6.53
N LYS A 55 2.64 -3.70 -7.24
CA LYS A 55 2.04 -3.89 -8.56
C LYS A 55 3.06 -4.44 -9.56
N GLU A 56 4.28 -3.92 -9.55
CA GLU A 56 5.32 -4.41 -10.46
C GLU A 56 5.76 -5.83 -10.08
N GLY A 57 5.98 -6.12 -8.80
CA GLY A 57 6.29 -7.48 -8.35
C GLY A 57 5.20 -8.50 -8.71
N TYR A 58 3.92 -8.12 -8.63
CA TYR A 58 2.82 -8.99 -9.07
C TYR A 58 2.83 -9.25 -10.58
N LYS A 59 3.20 -8.27 -11.40
CA LYS A 59 3.35 -8.47 -12.85
C LYS A 59 4.55 -9.36 -13.17
N GLU A 60 5.69 -9.12 -12.53
CA GLU A 60 6.90 -9.94 -12.69
C GLU A 60 6.61 -11.41 -12.34
N MET A 61 5.86 -11.64 -11.26
CA MET A 61 5.48 -12.98 -10.81
C MET A 61 4.23 -13.56 -11.50
N SER A 62 3.59 -12.82 -12.42
CA SER A 62 2.26 -13.16 -12.95
C SER A 62 2.20 -14.57 -13.53
N GLN A 63 3.19 -14.96 -14.35
CA GLN A 63 3.20 -16.28 -14.99
C GLN A 63 3.40 -17.42 -13.97
N ILE A 64 4.29 -17.24 -12.99
CA ILE A 64 4.53 -18.25 -11.95
C ILE A 64 3.28 -18.39 -11.08
N ASN A 65 2.69 -17.28 -10.66
CA ASN A 65 1.48 -17.27 -9.84
C ASN A 65 0.30 -17.92 -10.59
N LEU A 66 0.16 -17.65 -11.89
CA LEU A 66 -0.84 -18.28 -12.73
C LEU A 66 -0.64 -19.81 -12.77
N THR A 67 0.56 -20.26 -13.09
CA THR A 67 0.86 -21.70 -13.17
C THR A 67 0.64 -22.41 -11.84
N LEU A 68 1.01 -21.80 -10.71
CA LEU A 68 0.75 -22.38 -9.38
C LEU A 68 -0.75 -22.45 -9.06
N ALA A 69 -1.52 -21.43 -9.46
CA ALA A 69 -2.97 -21.42 -9.27
C ALA A 69 -3.66 -22.50 -10.12
N GLU A 70 -3.22 -22.71 -11.36
CA GLU A 70 -3.72 -23.77 -12.25
C GLU A 70 -3.45 -25.16 -11.67
N ILE A 71 -2.22 -25.44 -11.22
CA ILE A 71 -1.85 -26.71 -10.58
C ILE A 71 -2.69 -26.96 -9.33
N GLY A 72 -2.86 -25.94 -8.47
CA GLY A 72 -3.67 -26.06 -7.27
C GLY A 72 -5.13 -26.39 -7.59
N LEU A 73 -5.70 -25.71 -8.59
CA LEU A 73 -7.08 -25.94 -9.02
C LEU A 73 -7.28 -27.34 -9.59
N GLU A 74 -6.33 -27.84 -10.39
CA GLU A 74 -6.37 -29.21 -10.91
C GLU A 74 -6.39 -30.23 -9.76
N GLN A 75 -5.56 -30.03 -8.74
CA GLN A 75 -5.53 -30.91 -7.57
C GLN A 75 -6.83 -30.84 -6.76
N ASP A 76 -7.37 -29.65 -6.53
CA ASP A 76 -8.64 -29.46 -5.82
C ASP A 76 -9.79 -30.17 -6.53
N ILE A 77 -9.83 -30.13 -7.87
CA ILE A 77 -10.82 -30.86 -8.68
C ILE A 77 -10.64 -32.37 -8.52
N LEU A 78 -9.41 -32.86 -8.57
CA LEU A 78 -9.13 -34.29 -8.40
C LEU A 78 -9.58 -34.78 -7.02
N ASP A 79 -9.24 -34.03 -5.97
CA ASP A 79 -9.61 -34.34 -4.59
C ASP A 79 -11.14 -34.38 -4.43
N LEU A 80 -11.86 -33.45 -5.06
CA LEU A 80 -13.32 -33.43 -5.08
C LEU A 80 -13.89 -34.68 -5.78
N VAL A 81 -13.39 -35.02 -6.96
CA VAL A 81 -13.84 -36.21 -7.71
C VAL A 81 -13.63 -37.48 -6.89
N ILE A 82 -12.46 -37.60 -6.23
CA ILE A 82 -12.16 -38.75 -5.36
C ILE A 82 -13.12 -38.79 -4.17
N TYR A 83 -13.38 -37.65 -3.55
CA TYR A 83 -14.31 -37.54 -2.42
C TYR A 83 -15.72 -37.99 -2.81
N GLU A 84 -16.24 -37.51 -3.94
CA GLU A 84 -17.58 -37.87 -4.42
C GLU A 84 -17.69 -39.35 -4.81
N ALA A 85 -16.67 -39.90 -5.46
CA ALA A 85 -16.63 -41.32 -5.80
C ALA A 85 -16.66 -42.21 -4.55
N ARG A 86 -15.91 -41.84 -3.50
CA ARG A 86 -15.91 -42.54 -2.21
C ARG A 86 -17.27 -42.46 -1.51
N LEU A 87 -17.93 -41.31 -1.54
CA LEU A 87 -19.27 -41.14 -0.95
C LEU A 87 -20.32 -41.99 -1.66
N THR A 88 -20.23 -42.09 -2.99
CA THR A 88 -21.22 -42.79 -3.82
C THR A 88 -20.91 -44.27 -4.04
N GLY A 89 -19.74 -44.75 -3.59
CA GLY A 89 -19.30 -46.14 -3.78
C GLY A 89 -18.94 -46.48 -5.23
N ARG A 90 -18.63 -45.48 -6.07
CA ARG A 90 -18.16 -45.69 -7.45
C ARG A 90 -16.65 -45.90 -7.48
N GLU A 91 -16.17 -46.86 -8.28
CA GLU A 91 -14.74 -46.97 -8.61
C GLU A 91 -14.33 -45.82 -9.54
N ILE A 92 -13.18 -45.23 -9.26
CA ILE A 92 -12.55 -44.20 -10.08
C ILE A 92 -11.72 -44.93 -11.13
N LEU A 93 -12.11 -44.84 -12.41
CA LEU A 93 -11.37 -45.42 -13.56
C LEU A 93 -10.19 -44.53 -13.96
#